data_AF-A0A2S8NU03-F1
#
_entry.id   AF-A0A2S8NU03-F1
#
_cell.length_a   1.000
_cell.length_b   1.000
_cell.length_c   1.000
_cell.angle_alpha   90.00
_cell.angle_beta   90.00
_cell.angle_gamma   90.00
#
_symmetry.space_group_name_H-M   'P 1'
#
loop_
_entity.id
_entity.type
_entity.pdbx_description
1 polymer ?
#
loop_
_entity_poly.entity_id
_entity_poly.type
_entity_poly.pdbx_seq_one_letter_code
_entity_poly.pdbx_strand_id
1 'polypeptide(L)'
;MENNPKIITKKASKVRFTVSNALGGIGWPELFISFAAVVLITLSLTLLAKLSLLAGVITTVIVVILTIFLIAPNKNGEKLYYVIFVAIVFLFKNKNHKIENTNNIQIINNRVIFNKKQALIYKINAVDLTLSTQEERNTPIYDFSNYLRGLNFDFEIIKIDSKLNFDKNKNYLTQTLKQDSLKNSQKNQLTNFLSMSEYLENQNLKLEQNYYLIVFTNNNDKKLELSLLSYNQHLSLTLPTSEEIKKIVDKKIIPTNTAISTLPKTIKETANYLKLDNNKFVSYFTINQFPLTVNDMWLSNFSEIENVNISLRVRHLDNMTAFKLLDRAIRRAQDQETNKASEDIEYNLYLQNFNELLQLIQVGGETLKMVSIIFTCFADSKKELDQVVSNLKNEMIRNRFTVNDLTFRQFSTYKCLLFNNNDKLKNIEQEMATITLACSWP
;
A
#
# COMPACT_ATOMS: atom_id res chain seq x y z
N MET A 1 36.93 -7.36 -32.47
CA MET A 1 35.91 -6.39 -31.99
C MET A 1 34.75 -7.20 -31.46
N GLU A 2 34.76 -7.47 -30.17
CA GLU A 2 33.72 -8.26 -29.50
C GLU A 2 32.41 -7.48 -29.44
N ASN A 3 31.37 -8.06 -30.03
CA ASN A 3 29.99 -7.64 -29.84
C ASN A 3 29.57 -8.02 -28.41
N ASN A 4 29.82 -7.14 -27.45
CA ASN A 4 29.08 -7.18 -26.20
C ASN A 4 27.65 -6.72 -26.49
N PRO A 5 26.62 -7.56 -26.30
CA PRO A 5 25.26 -7.05 -26.24
C PRO A 5 25.25 -6.11 -25.05
N LYS A 6 25.03 -4.81 -25.28
CA LYS A 6 24.67 -3.89 -24.20
C LYS A 6 23.38 -4.44 -23.60
N ILE A 7 23.51 -5.28 -22.59
CA ILE A 7 22.45 -5.57 -21.65
C ILE A 7 22.03 -4.19 -21.18
N ILE A 8 20.84 -3.79 -21.58
CA ILE A 8 20.22 -2.57 -21.10
C ILE A 8 19.91 -2.86 -19.62
N THR A 9 20.91 -2.75 -18.75
CA THR A 9 20.76 -2.75 -17.29
C THR A 9 20.15 -1.39 -16.91
N LYS A 10 18.85 -1.26 -17.22
CA LYS A 10 18.03 -0.12 -16.86
C LYS A 10 17.82 -0.13 -15.35
N LYS A 11 18.53 0.76 -14.64
CA LYS A 11 18.37 0.97 -13.20
C LYS A 11 16.91 0.84 -12.77
N ALA A 12 16.64 -0.05 -11.82
CA ALA A 12 15.31 -0.28 -11.27
C ALA A 12 14.68 1.00 -10.67
N SER A 13 15.54 1.97 -10.30
CA SER A 13 15.22 3.31 -9.78
C SER A 13 14.62 4.33 -10.78
N LYS A 14 14.07 3.89 -11.92
CA LYS A 14 13.49 4.81 -12.94
C LYS A 14 12.07 4.50 -13.39
N VAL A 15 11.38 3.54 -12.76
CA VAL A 15 10.04 3.12 -13.17
C VAL A 15 8.97 3.69 -12.25
N ARG A 16 7.93 4.24 -12.89
CA ARG A 16 7.20 5.42 -12.47
C ARG A 16 5.76 5.13 -12.18
N PHE A 17 5.20 5.92 -11.26
CA PHE A 17 3.87 5.72 -10.76
C PHE A 17 2.82 6.48 -11.57
N THR A 18 1.68 5.81 -11.69
CA THR A 18 0.35 6.34 -11.99
C THR A 18 0.09 6.87 -13.39
N VAL A 19 -0.81 6.16 -14.06
CA VAL A 19 -1.54 6.54 -15.28
C VAL A 19 -2.81 7.34 -14.94
N SER A 20 -3.25 7.32 -13.68
CA SER A 20 -4.51 7.91 -13.28
C SER A 20 -4.38 8.70 -11.96
N ASN A 21 -4.52 10.03 -12.05
CA ASN A 21 -5.36 10.86 -11.14
C ASN A 21 -5.10 12.37 -11.24
N ALA A 22 -4.14 12.87 -12.03
CA ALA A 22 -3.97 14.33 -12.15
C ALA A 22 -5.17 15.03 -12.84
N LEU A 23 -5.85 14.33 -13.76
CA LEU A 23 -7.10 14.80 -14.38
C LEU A 23 -8.01 13.59 -14.64
N GLY A 24 -8.87 13.29 -13.65
CA GLY A 24 -9.88 12.25 -13.80
C GLY A 24 -10.77 12.55 -15.01
N GLY A 25 -10.75 11.67 -16.02
CA GLY A 25 -11.63 11.79 -17.18
C GLY A 25 -13.11 11.98 -16.77
N ILE A 26 -13.91 12.53 -17.67
CA ILE A 26 -15.35 12.64 -17.47
C ILE A 26 -15.93 11.23 -17.47
N GLY A 27 -16.36 10.75 -16.30
CA GLY A 27 -17.12 9.52 -16.16
C GLY A 27 -18.62 9.80 -16.18
N TRP A 28 -19.40 8.75 -15.99
CA TRP A 28 -20.85 8.83 -15.86
C TRP A 28 -21.33 9.80 -14.77
N PRO A 29 -20.73 9.85 -13.56
CA PRO A 29 -21.13 10.82 -12.54
C PRO A 29 -20.96 12.27 -12.99
N GLU A 30 -19.86 12.58 -13.69
CA GLU A 30 -19.57 13.93 -14.18
C GLU A 30 -20.52 14.31 -15.31
N LEU A 31 -20.81 13.40 -16.25
CA LEU A 31 -21.83 13.61 -17.27
C LEU A 31 -23.20 13.88 -16.64
N PHE A 32 -23.56 13.15 -15.58
CA PHE A 32 -24.81 13.35 -14.87
C PHE A 32 -24.85 14.71 -14.16
N ILE A 33 -23.77 15.11 -13.47
CA ILE A 33 -23.66 16.42 -12.82
C ILE A 33 -23.77 17.54 -13.87
N SER A 34 -23.07 17.41 -15.01
CA SER A 34 -23.17 18.37 -16.11
C SER A 34 -24.57 18.42 -16.72
N PHE A 35 -25.23 17.28 -16.91
CA PHE A 35 -26.60 17.21 -17.40
C PHE A 35 -27.58 17.88 -16.42
N ALA A 36 -27.48 17.56 -15.12
CA ALA A 36 -28.28 18.18 -14.08
C ALA A 36 -28.07 19.69 -14.01
N ALA A 37 -26.83 20.15 -14.19
CA ALA A 37 -26.51 21.58 -14.28
C ALA A 37 -27.19 22.24 -15.49
N VAL A 38 -27.15 21.61 -16.67
CA VAL A 38 -27.86 22.11 -17.87
C VAL A 38 -29.36 22.23 -17.61
N VAL A 39 -29.97 21.20 -17.00
CA VAL A 39 -31.40 21.22 -16.65
C VAL A 39 -31.72 22.37 -15.69
N LEU A 40 -30.91 22.56 -14.64
CA LEU A 40 -31.06 23.65 -13.67
C LEU A 40 -30.90 25.03 -14.31
N ILE A 41 -29.96 25.18 -15.25
CA ILE A 41 -29.76 26.42 -16.02
C ILE A 41 -30.97 26.70 -16.92
N THR A 42 -31.52 25.69 -17.61
CA THR A 42 -32.74 25.89 -18.42
C THR A 42 -33.94 26.24 -17.56
N LEU A 43 -34.10 25.63 -16.38
CA LEU A 43 -35.17 25.97 -15.43
C LEU A 43 -35.00 27.39 -14.88
N SER A 44 -33.79 27.80 -14.51
CA SER A 44 -33.54 29.16 -14.00
C SER A 44 -33.80 30.20 -15.08
N LEU A 45 -33.32 30.00 -16.30
CA LEU A 45 -33.55 30.94 -17.41
C LEU A 45 -35.02 31.01 -17.84
N THR A 46 -35.80 29.93 -17.72
CA THR A 46 -37.21 29.94 -18.14
C THR A 46 -38.18 30.45 -17.06
N LEU A 47 -37.91 30.15 -15.78
CA LEU A 47 -38.77 30.56 -14.66
C LEU A 47 -38.34 31.91 -14.07
N LEU A 48 -37.04 32.11 -13.79
CA LEU A 48 -36.56 33.32 -13.13
C LEU A 48 -36.40 34.49 -14.10
N ALA A 49 -36.09 34.25 -15.38
CA ALA A 49 -36.00 35.37 -16.33
C ALA A 49 -37.36 36.03 -16.61
N LYS A 50 -38.47 35.33 -16.38
CA LYS A 50 -39.82 35.92 -16.37
C LYS A 50 -40.04 36.90 -15.21
N LEU A 51 -39.31 36.73 -14.11
CA LEU A 51 -39.40 37.58 -12.91
C LEU A 51 -38.35 38.70 -12.93
N SER A 52 -37.10 38.36 -13.28
CA SER A 52 -35.97 39.27 -13.46
C SER A 52 -34.88 38.58 -14.28
N LEU A 53 -34.56 39.15 -15.45
CA LEU A 53 -33.50 38.64 -16.32
C LEU A 53 -32.14 38.61 -15.60
N LEU A 54 -31.86 39.64 -14.78
CA LEU A 54 -30.65 39.71 -13.98
C LEU A 54 -30.55 38.52 -13.00
N ALA A 55 -31.67 38.15 -12.35
CA ALA A 55 -31.71 37.02 -11.42
C ALA A 55 -31.48 35.67 -12.12
N GLY A 56 -32.04 35.50 -13.33
CA GLY A 56 -31.80 34.31 -14.16
C GLY A 56 -30.34 34.16 -14.60
N VAL A 57 -29.67 35.26 -14.94
CA VAL A 57 -28.25 35.27 -15.30
C VAL A 57 -27.36 34.97 -14.09
N ILE A 58 -27.60 35.63 -12.95
CA ILE A 58 -26.82 35.40 -11.72
C ILE A 58 -26.90 33.94 -11.26
N THR A 59 -28.11 33.36 -11.24
CA THR A 59 -28.30 31.94 -10.86
C THR A 59 -27.60 30.99 -11.82
N THR A 60 -27.63 31.27 -13.13
CA THR A 60 -26.89 30.49 -14.13
C THR A 60 -25.38 30.50 -13.86
N VAL A 61 -24.80 31.68 -13.61
CA VAL A 61 -23.37 31.81 -13.29
C VAL A 61 -23.02 31.04 -12.01
N ILE A 62 -23.86 31.11 -10.98
CA ILE A 62 -23.66 30.35 -9.73
C ILE A 62 -23.68 28.84 -9.99
N VAL A 63 -24.65 28.35 -10.77
CA VAL A 63 -24.76 26.92 -11.10
C VAL A 63 -23.54 26.45 -11.88
N VAL A 64 -23.05 27.23 -12.83
CA VAL A 64 -21.82 26.92 -13.60
C VAL A 64 -20.60 26.85 -12.68
N ILE A 65 -20.39 27.86 -11.82
CA ILE A 65 -19.28 27.90 -10.87
C ILE A 65 -19.33 26.70 -9.92
N LEU A 66 -20.51 26.40 -9.37
CA LEU A 66 -20.70 25.27 -8.46
C LEU A 66 -20.44 23.93 -9.15
N THR A 67 -20.85 23.79 -10.41
CA THR A 67 -20.61 22.59 -11.21
C THR A 67 -19.13 22.36 -11.47
N ILE A 68 -18.40 23.41 -11.87
CA ILE A 68 -16.95 23.36 -12.04
C ILE A 68 -16.29 22.98 -10.71
N PHE A 69 -16.71 23.59 -9.61
CA PHE A 69 -16.16 23.32 -8.28
C PHE A 69 -16.40 21.88 -7.80
N LEU A 70 -17.55 21.29 -8.13
CA LEU A 70 -17.88 19.91 -7.78
C LEU A 70 -17.04 18.89 -8.56
N ILE A 71 -16.77 19.17 -9.83
CA ILE A 71 -16.03 18.27 -10.73
C ILE A 71 -14.51 18.45 -10.60
N ALA A 72 -14.06 19.64 -10.19
CA ALA A 72 -12.65 19.92 -9.99
C ALA A 72 -12.04 18.96 -8.93
N PRO A 73 -10.89 18.34 -9.23
CA PRO A 73 -10.16 17.56 -8.25
C PRO A 73 -9.58 18.47 -7.16
N ASN A 74 -9.58 17.98 -5.92
CA ASN A 74 -8.89 18.63 -4.82
C ASN A 74 -7.36 18.45 -4.94
N LYS A 75 -6.58 19.03 -4.01
CA LYS A 75 -5.11 18.86 -3.94
C LYS A 75 -4.66 17.40 -3.86
N ASN A 76 -5.56 16.51 -3.44
CA ASN A 76 -5.35 15.07 -3.33
C ASN A 76 -6.01 14.33 -4.49
N GLY A 77 -6.21 14.93 -5.67
CA GLY A 77 -6.74 14.28 -6.87
C GLY A 77 -8.19 13.76 -6.81
N GLU A 78 -8.86 13.88 -5.66
CA GLU A 78 -10.24 13.42 -5.48
C GLU A 78 -11.23 14.51 -5.87
N LYS A 79 -12.23 14.17 -6.68
CA LYS A 79 -13.28 15.11 -7.10
C LYS A 79 -14.16 15.48 -5.91
N LEU A 80 -14.49 16.77 -5.79
CA LEU A 80 -15.18 17.29 -4.61
C LEU A 80 -16.56 16.65 -4.40
N TYR A 81 -17.32 16.38 -5.47
CA TYR A 81 -18.61 15.72 -5.36
C TYR A 81 -18.51 14.36 -4.65
N TYR A 82 -17.42 13.62 -4.88
CA TYR A 82 -17.19 12.32 -4.26
C TYR A 82 -16.89 12.48 -2.77
N VAL A 83 -16.06 13.46 -2.40
CA VAL A 83 -15.78 13.78 -0.99
C VAL A 83 -17.06 14.16 -0.25
N ILE A 84 -17.90 15.01 -0.85
CA ILE A 84 -19.20 15.41 -0.28
C ILE A 84 -20.12 14.19 -0.14
N PHE A 85 -20.22 13.35 -1.17
CA PHE A 85 -21.03 12.14 -1.13
C PHE A 85 -20.61 11.22 0.03
N VAL A 86 -19.31 10.94 0.16
CA VAL A 86 -18.78 10.09 1.24
C VAL A 86 -19.06 10.73 2.61
N ALA A 87 -18.94 12.05 2.74
CA ALA A 87 -19.26 12.77 3.98
C ALA A 87 -20.75 12.65 4.35
N ILE A 88 -21.65 12.83 3.38
CA ILE A 88 -23.11 12.67 3.58
C ILE A 88 -23.42 11.23 4.03
N VAL A 89 -22.92 10.23 3.31
CA VAL A 89 -23.11 8.81 3.68
C VAL A 89 -22.61 8.54 5.10
N PHE A 90 -21.48 9.14 5.48
CA PHE A 90 -20.92 9.03 6.83
C PHE A 90 -21.81 9.64 7.91
N LEU A 91 -22.45 10.78 7.65
CA LEU A 91 -23.37 11.41 8.59
C LEU A 91 -24.57 10.51 8.90
N PHE A 92 -25.08 9.77 7.92
CA PHE A 92 -26.26 8.92 8.10
C PHE A 92 -25.96 7.47 8.52
N LYS A 93 -24.74 6.95 8.33
CA LYS A 93 -24.43 5.56 8.72
C LYS A 93 -24.30 5.36 10.23
N ASN A 94 -24.45 4.12 10.72
CA ASN A 94 -24.10 3.77 12.10
C ASN A 94 -22.57 3.83 12.29
N LYS A 95 -22.13 4.40 13.42
CA LYS A 95 -20.71 4.60 13.76
C LYS A 95 -20.18 3.54 14.73
N ASN A 96 -21.06 2.82 15.41
CA ASN A 96 -20.67 1.77 16.34
C ASN A 96 -20.81 0.40 15.66
N HIS A 97 -19.70 -0.31 15.56
CA HIS A 97 -19.60 -1.59 14.87
C HIS A 97 -19.07 -2.68 15.81
N LYS A 98 -19.49 -3.92 15.59
CA LYS A 98 -18.87 -5.08 16.24
C LYS A 98 -17.60 -5.47 15.49
N ILE A 99 -16.58 -5.88 16.23
CA ILE A 99 -15.38 -6.49 15.66
C ILE A 99 -15.71 -7.89 15.17
N GLU A 100 -15.08 -8.29 14.06
CA GLU A 100 -15.22 -9.64 13.51
C GLU A 100 -14.73 -10.67 14.52
N ASN A 101 -15.53 -11.71 14.75
CA ASN A 101 -15.23 -12.70 15.77
C ASN A 101 -14.07 -13.58 15.32
N THR A 102 -12.98 -13.63 16.11
CA THR A 102 -11.84 -14.54 15.87
C THR A 102 -12.25 -16.00 15.85
N ASN A 103 -13.36 -16.38 16.51
CA ASN A 103 -13.84 -17.76 16.49
C ASN A 103 -14.24 -18.25 15.08
N ASN A 104 -14.49 -17.33 14.14
CA ASN A 104 -14.77 -17.66 12.74
C ASN A 104 -13.49 -17.85 11.91
N ILE A 105 -12.31 -17.72 12.53
CA ILE A 105 -11.01 -17.87 11.88
C ILE A 105 -10.44 -19.23 12.24
N GLN A 106 -10.28 -20.08 11.23
CA GLN A 106 -9.61 -21.36 11.38
C GLN A 106 -8.22 -21.29 10.78
N ILE A 107 -7.20 -21.66 11.55
CA ILE A 107 -5.82 -21.78 11.10
C ILE A 107 -5.52 -23.26 10.89
N ILE A 108 -5.17 -23.64 9.67
CA ILE A 108 -4.82 -25.01 9.29
C ILE A 108 -3.50 -24.94 8.51
N ASN A 109 -2.39 -25.37 9.12
CA ASN A 109 -1.05 -25.20 8.56
C ASN A 109 -0.79 -23.72 8.19
N ASN A 110 -0.51 -23.45 6.92
CA ASN A 110 -0.30 -22.10 6.37
C ASN A 110 -1.58 -21.45 5.82
N ARG A 111 -2.75 -22.04 6.08
CA ARG A 111 -4.06 -21.55 5.60
C ARG A 111 -4.83 -20.87 6.73
N VAL A 112 -5.40 -19.72 6.41
CA VAL A 112 -6.37 -19.02 7.25
C VAL A 112 -7.72 -19.02 6.54
N ILE A 113 -8.73 -19.60 7.18
CA ILE A 113 -10.11 -19.61 6.67
C ILE A 113 -10.90 -18.54 7.40
N PHE A 114 -11.50 -17.62 6.66
CA PHE A 114 -12.31 -16.53 7.19
C PHE A 114 -13.53 -16.28 6.28
N ASN A 115 -14.74 -16.33 6.83
CA ASN A 115 -16.00 -16.07 6.11
C ASN A 115 -16.11 -16.81 4.75
N LYS A 116 -15.79 -18.12 4.75
CA LYS A 116 -15.76 -19.01 3.56
C LYS A 116 -14.69 -18.67 2.51
N LYS A 117 -13.82 -17.70 2.77
CA LYS A 117 -12.63 -17.41 1.98
C LYS A 117 -11.42 -18.04 2.64
N GLN A 118 -10.42 -18.35 1.84
CA GLN A 118 -9.16 -18.92 2.30
C GLN A 118 -8.02 -17.98 1.91
N ALA A 119 -7.05 -17.87 2.81
CA ALA A 119 -5.82 -17.14 2.57
C ALA A 119 -4.63 -18.08 2.83
N LEU A 120 -3.75 -18.23 1.86
CA LEU A 120 -2.48 -18.92 2.00
C LEU A 120 -1.42 -17.92 2.44
N ILE A 121 -0.64 -18.26 3.46
CA ILE A 121 0.39 -17.38 4.02
C ILE A 121 1.76 -18.01 3.84
N TYR A 122 2.69 -17.24 3.27
CA TYR A 122 4.10 -17.62 3.15
C TYR A 122 4.97 -16.51 3.76
N LYS A 123 6.04 -16.90 4.43
CA LYS A 123 7.07 -15.95 4.89
C LYS A 123 8.02 -15.69 3.74
N ILE A 124 8.32 -14.42 3.48
CA ILE A 124 9.31 -14.03 2.49
C ILE A 124 10.63 -13.82 3.25
N ASN A 125 11.65 -14.61 2.93
CA ASN A 125 12.97 -14.39 3.50
C ASN A 125 13.55 -13.09 2.91
N ALA A 126 13.77 -12.10 3.77
CA ALA A 126 14.36 -10.83 3.38
C ALA A 126 15.86 -10.99 3.07
N VAL A 127 16.35 -10.19 2.13
CA VAL A 127 17.77 -10.01 1.84
C VAL A 127 18.14 -8.61 2.30
N ASP A 128 19.15 -8.48 3.16
CA ASP A 128 19.63 -7.16 3.58
C ASP A 128 20.43 -6.53 2.43
N LEU A 129 19.89 -5.45 1.87
CA LEU A 129 20.47 -4.70 0.75
C LEU A 129 21.11 -3.37 1.18
N THR A 130 21.13 -3.07 2.49
CA THR A 130 21.54 -1.76 3.02
C THR A 130 22.99 -1.41 2.72
N LEU A 131 23.88 -2.41 2.72
CA LEU A 131 25.31 -2.27 2.47
C LEU A 131 25.73 -2.73 1.06
N SER A 132 24.77 -3.10 0.22
CA SER A 132 25.03 -3.58 -1.13
C SER A 132 25.34 -2.43 -2.10
N THR A 133 26.15 -2.71 -3.11
CA THR A 133 26.31 -1.80 -4.25
C THR A 133 25.04 -1.76 -5.10
N GLN A 134 24.90 -0.75 -5.98
CA GLN A 134 23.74 -0.66 -6.87
C GLN A 134 23.61 -1.90 -7.78
N GLU A 135 24.72 -2.46 -8.23
CA GLU A 135 24.70 -3.64 -9.11
C GLU A 135 24.26 -4.89 -8.34
N GLU A 136 24.73 -5.05 -7.10
CA GLU A 136 24.31 -6.13 -6.21
C GLU A 136 22.82 -6.05 -5.85
N ARG A 137 22.26 -4.84 -5.72
CA ARG A 137 20.82 -4.65 -5.47
C ARG A 137 19.94 -5.02 -6.66
N ASN A 138 20.44 -4.86 -7.88
CA ASN A 138 19.61 -5.04 -9.07
C ASN A 138 19.13 -6.49 -9.22
N THR A 139 20.00 -7.48 -8.98
CA THR A 139 19.67 -8.91 -9.13
C THR A 139 18.45 -9.34 -8.28
N PRO A 140 18.45 -9.17 -6.95
CA PRO A 140 17.29 -9.55 -6.13
C PRO A 140 16.02 -8.76 -6.49
N ILE A 141 16.15 -7.50 -6.90
CA ILE A 141 15.00 -6.70 -7.36
C ILE A 141 14.41 -7.26 -8.66
N TYR A 142 15.24 -7.62 -9.65
CA TYR A 142 14.76 -8.22 -10.89
C TYR A 142 14.16 -9.60 -10.68
N ASP A 143 14.78 -10.43 -9.83
CA ASP A 143 14.25 -11.74 -9.46
C ASP A 143 12.89 -11.62 -8.80
N PHE A 144 12.74 -10.67 -7.87
CA PHE A 144 11.45 -10.39 -7.24
C PHE A 144 10.43 -9.83 -8.24
N SER A 145 10.83 -8.94 -9.15
CA SER A 145 9.97 -8.44 -10.22
C SER A 145 9.48 -9.56 -11.13
N ASN A 146 10.37 -10.47 -11.55
CA ASN A 146 10.03 -11.65 -12.35
C ASN A 146 9.01 -12.54 -11.63
N TYR A 147 9.20 -12.77 -10.33
CA TYR A 147 8.25 -13.50 -9.50
C TYR A 147 6.87 -12.82 -9.48
N LEU A 148 6.81 -11.52 -9.16
CA LEU A 148 5.56 -10.74 -9.12
C LEU A 148 4.84 -10.71 -10.48
N ARG A 149 5.60 -10.71 -11.58
CA ARG A 149 5.06 -10.81 -12.94
C ARG A 149 4.30 -12.10 -13.15
N GLY A 150 4.88 -13.24 -12.75
CA GLY A 150 4.28 -14.57 -12.87
C GLY A 150 3.02 -14.81 -12.02
N LEU A 151 2.77 -13.96 -11.02
CA LEU A 151 1.57 -14.06 -10.18
C LEU A 151 0.33 -13.52 -10.90
N ASN A 152 -0.54 -14.41 -11.36
CA ASN A 152 -1.78 -14.08 -12.07
C ASN A 152 -3.01 -14.07 -11.16
N PHE A 153 -2.83 -13.76 -9.89
CA PHE A 153 -3.87 -13.74 -8.86
C PHE A 153 -3.63 -12.60 -7.89
N ASP A 154 -4.64 -12.34 -7.05
CA ASP A 154 -4.60 -11.28 -6.06
C ASP A 154 -3.81 -11.72 -4.82
N PHE A 155 -2.95 -10.84 -4.34
CA PHE A 155 -2.14 -11.08 -3.15
C PHE A 155 -1.97 -9.82 -2.32
N GLU A 156 -1.49 -10.01 -1.10
CA GLU A 156 -1.11 -8.94 -0.19
C GLU A 156 0.28 -9.25 0.38
N ILE A 157 1.16 -8.26 0.41
CA ILE A 157 2.41 -8.30 1.16
C ILE A 157 2.18 -7.47 2.42
N ILE A 158 2.41 -8.07 3.59
CA ILE A 158 2.37 -7.36 4.86
C ILE A 158 3.73 -7.37 5.54
N LYS A 159 4.02 -6.25 6.19
CA LYS A 159 5.13 -6.13 7.14
C LYS A 159 4.60 -6.34 8.55
N ILE A 160 5.27 -7.20 9.32
CA ILE A 160 5.05 -7.35 10.75
C ILE A 160 6.37 -7.26 11.49
N ASP A 161 6.41 -6.32 12.42
CA ASP A 161 7.50 -6.22 13.36
C ASP A 161 7.44 -7.31 14.43
N SER A 162 8.56 -8.01 14.64
CA SER A 162 8.82 -8.87 15.80
C SER A 162 10.00 -8.35 16.60
N LYS A 163 10.15 -8.83 17.83
CA LYS A 163 11.38 -8.58 18.58
C LYS A 163 12.53 -9.29 17.87
N LEU A 164 13.71 -8.68 17.86
CA LEU A 164 14.93 -9.38 17.44
C LEU A 164 15.10 -10.65 18.26
N ASN A 165 15.23 -11.79 17.57
CA ASN A 165 15.56 -13.05 18.20
C ASN A 165 17.08 -13.27 18.18
N PHE A 166 17.69 -13.31 19.36
CA PHE A 166 19.13 -13.59 19.51
C PHE A 166 19.42 -15.06 19.87
N ASP A 167 18.44 -15.95 19.92
CA ASP A 167 18.57 -17.34 20.39
C ASP A 167 19.65 -18.11 19.65
N LYS A 168 19.73 -17.97 18.32
CA LYS A 168 20.78 -18.63 17.52
C LYS A 168 22.17 -18.14 17.93
N ASN A 169 22.33 -16.82 18.10
CA ASN A 169 23.60 -16.20 18.50
C ASN A 169 23.95 -16.57 19.94
N LYS A 170 22.99 -16.49 20.87
CA LYS A 170 23.13 -16.91 22.26
C LYS A 170 23.55 -18.39 22.33
N ASN A 171 22.87 -19.28 21.62
CA ASN A 171 23.22 -20.70 21.57
C ASN A 171 24.63 -20.94 21.05
N TYR A 172 25.02 -20.26 19.96
CA TYR A 172 26.39 -20.33 19.44
C TYR A 172 27.42 -19.82 20.45
N LEU A 173 27.18 -18.66 21.06
CA LEU A 173 28.06 -18.08 22.08
C LEU A 173 28.17 -19.00 23.31
N THR A 174 27.06 -19.54 23.81
CA THR A 174 27.03 -20.48 24.94
C THR A 174 27.75 -21.78 24.62
N GLN A 175 27.59 -22.32 23.41
CA GLN A 175 28.34 -23.50 22.97
C GLN A 175 29.83 -23.22 22.84
N THR A 176 30.19 -22.04 22.32
CA THR A 176 31.60 -21.63 22.18
C THR A 176 32.25 -21.46 23.56
N LEU A 177 31.55 -20.85 24.53
CA LEU A 177 32.02 -20.67 25.91
C LEU A 177 32.33 -21.98 26.64
N LYS A 178 31.73 -23.11 26.23
CA LYS A 178 31.99 -24.44 26.80
C LYS A 178 33.28 -25.08 26.28
N GLN A 179 34.00 -24.45 25.34
CA GLN A 179 35.26 -24.99 24.83
C GLN A 179 36.40 -24.73 25.83
N ASP A 180 37.07 -25.80 26.27
CA ASP A 180 38.14 -25.74 27.27
C ASP A 180 39.40 -25.01 26.78
N SER A 181 39.60 -24.90 25.46
CA SER A 181 40.76 -24.26 24.84
C SER A 181 40.76 -22.72 24.86
N LEU A 182 39.72 -22.08 25.37
CA LEU A 182 39.57 -20.62 25.36
C LEU A 182 40.39 -19.93 26.45
N LYS A 183 41.14 -18.89 26.08
CA LYS A 183 41.83 -18.01 27.04
C LYS A 183 40.83 -17.19 27.84
N ASN A 184 41.19 -16.81 29.08
CA ASN A 184 40.32 -16.01 29.97
C ASN A 184 39.85 -14.68 29.34
N SER A 185 40.70 -14.02 28.55
CA SER A 185 40.32 -12.79 27.84
C SER A 185 39.24 -13.03 26.79
N GLN A 186 39.30 -14.15 26.07
CA GLN A 186 38.31 -14.54 25.06
C GLN A 186 36.99 -14.95 25.73
N LYS A 187 37.06 -15.68 26.85
CA LYS A 187 35.88 -15.99 27.67
C LYS A 187 35.18 -14.71 28.12
N ASN A 188 35.93 -13.72 28.64
CA ASN A 188 35.35 -12.43 29.03
C ASN A 188 34.69 -11.68 27.86
N GLN A 189 35.32 -11.66 26.68
CA GLN A 189 34.72 -11.04 25.49
C GLN A 189 33.41 -11.73 25.06
N LEU A 190 33.39 -13.06 25.02
CA LEU A 190 32.20 -13.83 24.67
C LEU A 190 31.07 -13.65 25.68
N THR A 191 31.39 -13.62 26.98
CA THR A 191 30.41 -13.32 28.04
C THR A 191 29.84 -11.90 27.89
N ASN A 192 30.67 -10.92 27.53
CA ASN A 192 30.21 -9.55 27.24
C ASN A 192 29.30 -9.49 26.00
N PHE A 193 29.57 -10.28 24.96
CA PHE A 193 28.67 -10.36 23.81
C PHE A 193 27.35 -11.04 24.13
N LEU A 194 27.36 -12.06 24.99
CA LEU A 194 26.16 -12.72 25.47
C LEU A 194 25.29 -11.75 26.29
N SER A 195 25.89 -11.06 27.26
CA SER A 195 25.18 -10.08 28.09
C SER A 195 24.68 -8.88 27.27
N MET A 196 25.42 -8.45 26.25
CA MET A 196 24.95 -7.44 25.31
C MET A 196 23.74 -7.94 24.50
N SER A 197 23.77 -9.20 24.03
CA SER A 197 22.65 -9.78 23.29
C SER A 197 21.39 -9.85 24.15
N GLU A 198 21.51 -10.28 25.41
CA GLU A 198 20.42 -10.30 26.39
C GLU A 198 19.91 -8.89 26.71
N TYR A 199 20.83 -7.92 26.87
CA TYR A 199 20.46 -6.52 27.09
C TYR A 199 19.66 -5.95 25.92
N LEU A 200 20.11 -6.16 24.68
CA LEU A 200 19.42 -5.69 23.48
C LEU A 200 18.03 -6.32 23.32
N GLU A 201 17.89 -7.60 23.63
CA GLU A 201 16.62 -8.32 23.61
C GLU A 201 15.65 -7.79 24.67
N ASN A 202 16.15 -7.51 25.89
CA ASN A 202 15.35 -7.01 27.01
C ASN A 202 14.88 -5.57 26.82
N GLN A 203 15.70 -4.72 26.19
CA GLN A 203 15.36 -3.31 26.00
C GLN A 203 14.36 -3.05 24.85
N ASN A 204 13.94 -4.09 24.12
CA ASN A 204 13.06 -3.98 22.93
C ASN A 204 13.56 -2.95 21.88
N LEU A 205 14.86 -2.66 21.82
CA LEU A 205 15.40 -1.50 21.09
C LEU A 205 15.37 -1.63 19.56
N LYS A 206 15.16 -2.85 19.04
CA LYS A 206 15.07 -3.07 17.60
C LYS A 206 14.07 -4.19 17.28
N LEU A 207 13.24 -3.90 16.29
CA LEU A 207 12.28 -4.84 15.74
C LEU A 207 12.89 -5.51 14.50
N GLU A 208 12.79 -6.83 14.42
CA GLU A 208 13.02 -7.57 13.17
C GLU A 208 11.80 -7.39 12.27
N GLN A 209 12.04 -6.91 11.05
CA GLN A 209 11.00 -6.73 10.05
C GLN A 209 10.76 -8.06 9.33
N ASN A 210 9.59 -8.66 9.55
CA ASN A 210 9.20 -9.87 8.85
C ASN A 210 8.14 -9.57 7.79
N TYR A 211 8.34 -10.10 6.60
CA TYR A 211 7.43 -9.92 5.48
C TYR A 211 6.70 -11.21 5.16
N TYR A 212 5.40 -11.09 4.87
CA TYR A 212 4.55 -12.22 4.57
C TYR A 212 3.76 -11.96 3.29
N LEU A 213 3.76 -12.97 2.41
CA LEU A 213 2.88 -13.05 1.25
C LEU A 213 1.57 -13.72 1.66
N ILE A 214 0.46 -13.06 1.42
CA ILE A 214 -0.88 -13.57 1.66
C ILE A 214 -1.58 -13.66 0.31
N VAL A 215 -1.96 -14.87 -0.08
CA VAL A 215 -2.65 -15.13 -1.34
C VAL A 215 -4.10 -15.47 -1.05
N PHE A 216 -5.02 -14.72 -1.66
CA PHE A 216 -6.45 -14.93 -1.47
C PHE A 216 -6.97 -15.95 -2.46
N THR A 217 -7.67 -16.98 -1.96
CA THR A 217 -8.29 -18.01 -2.78
C THR A 217 -9.70 -18.32 -2.30
N ASN A 218 -10.58 -18.63 -3.25
CA ASN A 218 -11.94 -19.07 -2.98
C ASN A 218 -12.03 -20.61 -2.84
N ASN A 219 -10.99 -21.35 -3.24
CA ASN A 219 -10.97 -22.82 -3.27
C ASN A 219 -9.64 -23.39 -2.75
N ASN A 220 -9.64 -24.68 -2.37
CA ASN A 220 -8.43 -25.49 -2.11
C ASN A 220 -7.66 -25.71 -3.44
N ASP A 221 -7.02 -24.66 -3.94
CA ASP A 221 -6.44 -24.68 -5.26
C ASP A 221 -5.00 -25.22 -5.20
N LYS A 222 -4.83 -26.55 -5.26
CA LYS A 222 -3.51 -27.19 -5.32
C LYS A 222 -2.65 -26.63 -6.47
N LYS A 223 -3.28 -26.15 -7.55
CA LYS A 223 -2.59 -25.52 -8.68
C LYS A 223 -1.95 -24.19 -8.30
N LEU A 224 -2.59 -23.43 -7.40
CA LEU A 224 -2.05 -22.20 -6.84
C LEU A 224 -0.82 -22.47 -5.97
N GLU A 225 -0.90 -23.48 -5.09
CA GLU A 225 0.26 -23.90 -4.27
C GLU A 225 1.43 -24.38 -5.13
N LEU A 226 1.14 -25.18 -6.17
CA LEU A 226 2.15 -25.62 -7.14
C LEU A 226 2.75 -24.44 -7.92
N SER A 227 1.94 -23.45 -8.28
CA SER A 227 2.45 -22.25 -8.95
C SER A 227 3.39 -21.46 -8.05
N LEU A 228 3.01 -21.22 -6.78
CA LEU A 228 3.84 -20.55 -5.79
C LEU A 228 5.17 -21.28 -5.56
N LEU A 229 5.12 -22.61 -5.48
CA LEU A 229 6.33 -23.45 -5.32
C LEU A 229 7.21 -23.45 -6.58
N SER A 230 6.62 -23.46 -7.78
CA SER A 230 7.36 -23.42 -9.04
C SER A 230 8.14 -22.12 -9.23
N TYR A 231 7.62 -21.02 -8.69
CA TYR A 231 8.28 -19.71 -8.73
C TYR A 231 9.25 -19.47 -7.54
N ASN A 232 9.39 -20.42 -6.61
CA ASN A 232 10.25 -20.35 -5.42
C ASN A 232 11.76 -20.58 -5.74
N GLN A 233 12.17 -20.50 -7.01
CA GLN A 233 13.57 -20.73 -7.40
C GLN A 233 14.48 -19.54 -7.08
N HIS A 234 13.91 -18.34 -6.86
CA HIS A 234 14.67 -17.10 -6.65
C HIS A 234 14.28 -16.32 -5.38
N LEU A 235 13.02 -16.40 -4.94
CA LEU A 235 12.67 -16.02 -3.56
C LEU A 235 12.77 -17.25 -2.68
N SER A 236 13.31 -17.11 -1.48
CA SER A 236 13.22 -18.17 -0.47
C SER A 236 11.93 -18.00 0.32
N LEU A 237 10.80 -18.44 -0.24
CA LEU A 237 9.54 -18.53 0.52
C LEU A 237 9.63 -19.69 1.50
N THR A 238 9.32 -19.42 2.76
CA THR A 238 9.26 -20.43 3.82
C THR A 238 7.85 -20.51 4.40
N LEU A 239 7.53 -21.66 4.99
CA LEU A 239 6.26 -21.82 5.70
C LEU A 239 6.37 -21.11 7.05
N PRO A 240 5.46 -20.17 7.36
CA PRO A 240 5.43 -19.53 8.65
C PRO A 240 4.99 -20.50 9.74
N THR A 241 5.46 -20.27 10.96
CA THR A 241 5.04 -20.98 12.16
C THR A 241 3.59 -20.64 12.55
N SER A 242 2.93 -21.51 13.30
CA SER A 242 1.56 -21.27 13.80
C SER A 242 1.46 -19.99 14.64
N GLU A 243 2.52 -19.65 15.38
CA GLU A 243 2.59 -18.42 16.18
C GLU A 243 2.68 -17.17 15.31
N GLU A 244 3.49 -17.20 14.26
CA GLU A 244 3.57 -16.11 13.26
C GLU A 244 2.22 -15.91 12.58
N ILE A 245 1.55 -16.99 12.17
CA ILE A 245 0.21 -16.90 11.56
C ILE A 245 -0.81 -16.31 12.52
N LYS A 246 -0.82 -16.75 13.78
CA LYS A 246 -1.70 -16.18 14.80
C LYS A 246 -1.44 -14.68 14.97
N LYS A 247 -0.17 -14.28 15.03
CA LYS A 247 0.21 -12.85 15.11
C LYS A 247 -0.24 -12.05 13.89
N ILE A 248 -0.16 -12.62 12.69
CA ILE A 248 -0.70 -12.01 11.46
C ILE A 248 -2.20 -11.79 11.58
N VAL A 249 -2.92 -12.84 11.98
CA VAL A 249 -4.37 -12.79 12.17
C VAL A 249 -4.74 -11.72 13.18
N ASP A 250 -4.11 -11.74 14.35
CA ASP A 250 -4.36 -10.78 15.43
C ASP A 250 -4.09 -9.34 14.95
N LYS A 251 -2.95 -9.09 14.29
CA LYS A 251 -2.59 -7.76 13.77
C LYS A 251 -3.52 -7.26 12.66
N LYS A 252 -4.10 -8.15 11.84
CA LYS A 252 -5.08 -7.76 10.81
C LYS A 252 -6.44 -7.41 11.43
N ILE A 253 -6.83 -8.09 12.52
CA ILE A 253 -8.11 -7.81 13.20
C ILE A 253 -7.98 -6.57 14.08
N ILE A 254 -6.87 -6.45 14.82
CA ILE A 254 -6.55 -5.34 15.69
C ILE A 254 -5.07 -4.97 15.47
N PRO A 255 -4.80 -3.89 14.72
CA PRO A 255 -3.44 -3.45 14.47
C PRO A 255 -2.91 -2.78 15.74
N THR A 256 -2.32 -3.55 16.64
CA THR A 256 -1.62 -3.06 17.84
C THR A 256 -0.33 -3.82 18.09
N ASN A 257 0.65 -3.19 18.72
CA ASN A 257 1.92 -3.81 19.09
C ASN A 257 1.91 -4.50 20.46
N THR A 258 0.94 -4.20 21.33
CA THR A 258 0.82 -4.84 22.65
C THR A 258 0.11 -6.18 22.53
N ALA A 259 0.65 -7.22 23.19
CA ALA A 259 -0.04 -8.48 23.37
C ALA A 259 -1.41 -8.20 24.01
N ILE A 260 -2.48 -8.51 23.29
CA ILE A 260 -3.83 -8.15 23.70
C ILE A 260 -4.32 -9.22 24.68
N SER A 261 -4.43 -8.89 25.97
CA SER A 261 -5.02 -9.79 26.97
C SER A 261 -6.53 -9.97 26.78
N THR A 262 -7.21 -8.97 26.22
CA THR A 262 -8.64 -9.00 25.89
C THR A 262 -8.90 -8.41 24.51
N LEU A 263 -9.33 -9.24 23.56
CA LEU A 263 -9.67 -8.74 22.23
C LEU A 263 -10.82 -7.73 22.35
N PRO A 264 -10.66 -6.50 21.82
CA PRO A 264 -11.74 -5.53 21.77
C PRO A 264 -12.94 -6.13 21.03
N LYS A 265 -14.14 -5.76 21.47
CA LYS A 265 -15.41 -6.30 20.93
C LYS A 265 -16.09 -5.31 20.00
N THR A 266 -15.83 -4.01 20.19
CA THR A 266 -16.50 -2.94 19.46
C THR A 266 -15.51 -1.91 18.91
N ILE A 267 -15.87 -1.35 17.76
CA ILE A 267 -15.19 -0.23 17.10
C ILE A 267 -16.16 0.93 16.98
N LYS A 268 -15.75 2.10 17.44
CA LYS A 268 -16.40 3.36 17.14
C LYS A 268 -15.64 4.07 16.02
N GLU A 269 -16.32 4.27 14.90
CA GLU A 269 -15.79 4.97 13.75
C GLU A 269 -15.93 6.49 13.90
N THR A 270 -14.86 7.20 13.58
CA THR A 270 -14.85 8.66 13.43
C THR A 270 -14.42 9.04 12.01
N ALA A 271 -14.37 10.33 11.70
CA ALA A 271 -13.94 10.80 10.38
C ALA A 271 -12.53 10.33 10.01
N ASN A 272 -11.57 10.40 10.94
CA ASN A 272 -10.15 10.19 10.65
C ASN A 272 -9.51 9.02 11.40
N TYR A 273 -10.22 8.40 12.33
CA TYR A 273 -9.71 7.27 13.10
C TYR A 273 -10.82 6.33 13.58
N LEU A 274 -10.43 5.15 14.03
CA LEU A 274 -11.26 4.19 14.75
C LEU A 274 -10.83 4.19 16.22
N LYS A 275 -11.82 4.20 17.13
CA LYS A 275 -11.61 4.00 18.56
C LYS A 275 -12.10 2.60 18.95
N LEU A 276 -11.20 1.80 19.51
CA LEU A 276 -11.50 0.49 20.08
C LEU A 276 -11.99 0.65 21.53
N ASP A 277 -12.80 -0.28 22.03
CA ASP A 277 -13.33 -0.25 23.41
C ASP A 277 -12.25 -0.42 24.48
N ASN A 278 -11.13 -1.05 24.16
CA ASN A 278 -9.93 -1.11 24.99
C ASN A 278 -9.07 0.17 24.96
N ASN A 279 -9.64 1.31 24.54
CA ASN A 279 -8.97 2.61 24.42
C ASN A 279 -7.77 2.66 23.45
N LYS A 280 -7.66 1.72 22.53
CA LYS A 280 -6.70 1.80 21.42
C LYS A 280 -7.28 2.64 20.27
N PHE A 281 -6.41 3.33 19.55
CA PHE A 281 -6.79 4.21 18.43
C PHE A 281 -6.05 3.78 17.17
N VAL A 282 -6.75 3.78 16.03
CA VAL A 282 -6.21 3.33 14.73
C VAL A 282 -6.60 4.33 13.64
N SER A 283 -5.67 4.68 12.77
CA SER A 283 -5.92 5.46 11.55
C SER A 283 -5.31 4.79 10.34
N TYR A 284 -6.03 4.84 9.22
CA TYR A 284 -5.60 4.32 7.94
C TYR A 284 -5.32 5.45 6.95
N PHE A 285 -4.23 5.29 6.21
CA PHE A 285 -3.81 6.20 5.15
C PHE A 285 -3.46 5.41 3.90
N THR A 286 -3.58 6.05 2.74
CA THR A 286 -3.09 5.52 1.47
C THR A 286 -2.28 6.60 0.75
N ILE A 287 -1.51 6.19 -0.23
CA ILE A 287 -0.86 7.12 -1.16
C ILE A 287 -1.87 7.48 -2.24
N ASN A 288 -1.99 8.79 -2.51
CA ASN A 288 -2.80 9.31 -3.59
C ASN A 288 -2.00 9.58 -4.86
N GLN A 289 -0.81 10.15 -4.69
CA GLN A 289 0.11 10.42 -5.77
C GLN A 289 1.51 10.08 -5.31
N PHE A 290 2.21 9.33 -6.13
CA PHE A 290 3.58 8.95 -5.90
C PHE A 290 4.51 9.92 -6.63
N PRO A 291 5.79 9.99 -6.21
CA PRO A 291 6.78 10.74 -6.97
C PRO A 291 6.99 10.13 -8.36
N LEU A 292 7.42 10.98 -9.30
CA LEU A 292 7.84 10.62 -10.66
C LEU A 292 8.76 9.40 -10.70
N THR A 293 9.75 9.40 -9.81
CA THR A 293 10.77 8.36 -9.71
C THR A 293 10.97 8.02 -8.25
N VAL A 294 11.16 6.74 -8.00
CA VAL A 294 11.52 6.22 -6.68
C VAL A 294 12.90 5.58 -6.73
N ASN A 295 13.60 5.65 -5.61
CA ASN A 295 14.84 4.90 -5.42
C ASN A 295 14.53 3.42 -5.16
N ASP A 296 15.56 2.60 -5.17
CA ASP A 296 15.45 1.25 -4.62
C ASP A 296 15.09 1.34 -3.13
N MET A 297 14.35 0.34 -2.63
CA MET A 297 13.90 0.24 -1.24
C MET A 297 13.07 1.44 -0.80
N TRP A 298 12.34 2.12 -1.69
CA TRP A 298 11.67 3.39 -1.36
C TRP A 298 10.61 3.30 -0.26
N LEU A 299 10.12 2.10 0.06
CA LEU A 299 9.19 1.89 1.16
C LEU A 299 9.90 1.75 2.53
N SER A 300 11.22 1.53 2.55
CA SER A 300 11.98 1.31 3.79
C SER A 300 11.88 2.50 4.75
N ASN A 301 11.92 3.71 4.21
CA ASN A 301 11.75 4.95 4.97
C ASN A 301 10.47 4.98 5.82
N PHE A 302 9.42 4.30 5.36
CA PHE A 302 8.14 4.23 6.08
C PHE A 302 8.04 2.96 6.92
N SER A 303 8.74 1.89 6.53
CA SER A 303 8.76 0.63 7.28
C SER A 303 9.48 0.80 8.61
N GLU A 304 10.40 1.75 8.75
CA GLU A 304 11.11 1.97 10.01
C GLU A 304 10.31 2.76 11.05
N ILE A 305 9.17 3.35 10.67
CA ILE A 305 8.37 4.17 11.58
C ILE A 305 7.65 3.28 12.60
N GLU A 306 7.93 3.51 13.88
CA GLU A 306 7.26 2.80 14.98
C GLU A 306 5.74 3.00 14.93
N ASN A 307 5.01 1.95 15.31
CA ASN A 307 3.55 1.92 15.33
C ASN A 307 2.87 2.19 13.96
N VAL A 308 3.59 1.91 12.87
CA VAL A 308 3.06 1.91 11.51
C VAL A 308 3.21 0.51 10.90
N ASN A 309 2.09 -0.11 10.54
CA ASN A 309 2.08 -1.31 9.70
C ASN A 309 1.82 -0.91 8.25
N ILE A 310 2.47 -1.62 7.32
CA ILE A 310 2.27 -1.42 5.88
C ILE A 310 1.68 -2.68 5.27
N SER A 311 0.63 -2.50 4.47
CA SER A 311 -0.01 -3.53 3.67
C SER A 311 0.00 -3.10 2.20
N LEU A 312 0.64 -3.91 1.35
CA LEU A 312 0.62 -3.74 -0.10
C LEU A 312 -0.35 -4.76 -0.66
N ARG A 313 -1.50 -4.30 -1.12
CA ARG A 313 -2.48 -5.14 -1.81
C ARG A 313 -2.30 -5.03 -3.29
N VAL A 314 -2.22 -6.16 -3.96
CA VAL A 314 -1.93 -6.26 -5.37
C VAL A 314 -3.01 -7.09 -6.02
N ARG A 315 -3.70 -6.46 -6.97
CA ARG A 315 -4.67 -7.11 -7.83
C ARG A 315 -4.07 -7.34 -9.20
N HIS A 316 -4.24 -8.56 -9.70
CA HIS A 316 -3.77 -8.89 -11.05
C HIS A 316 -4.53 -8.07 -12.09
N LEU A 317 -3.79 -7.62 -13.11
CA LEU A 317 -4.32 -6.94 -14.27
C LEU A 317 -3.96 -7.75 -15.51
N ASP A 318 -4.94 -8.04 -16.35
CA ASP A 318 -4.68 -8.70 -17.62
C ASP A 318 -4.01 -7.73 -18.61
N ASN A 319 -3.25 -8.28 -19.55
CA ASN A 319 -2.47 -7.48 -20.50
C ASN A 319 -3.35 -6.55 -21.36
N MET A 320 -4.56 -6.98 -21.77
CA MET A 320 -5.43 -6.12 -22.58
C MET A 320 -5.89 -4.89 -21.80
N THR A 321 -6.25 -5.07 -20.53
CA THR A 321 -6.62 -3.95 -19.66
C THR A 321 -5.40 -3.07 -19.38
N ALA A 322 -4.22 -3.67 -19.14
CA ALA A 322 -2.97 -2.92 -18.97
C ALA A 322 -2.66 -2.01 -20.18
N PHE A 323 -2.79 -2.53 -21.40
CA PHE A 323 -2.60 -1.74 -22.63
C PHE A 323 -3.61 -0.60 -22.73
N LYS A 324 -4.91 -0.87 -22.51
CA LYS A 324 -5.95 0.17 -22.55
C LYS A 324 -5.71 1.28 -21.53
N LEU A 325 -5.22 0.95 -20.34
CA LEU A 325 -4.86 1.96 -19.34
C LEU A 325 -3.67 2.79 -19.81
N LEU A 326 -2.60 2.13 -20.26
CA LEU A 326 -1.38 2.80 -20.68
C LEU A 326 -1.58 3.70 -21.91
N ASP A 327 -2.33 3.25 -22.92
CA ASP A 327 -2.70 4.06 -24.08
C ASP A 327 -3.49 5.30 -23.66
N ARG A 328 -4.38 5.16 -22.68
CA ARG A 328 -5.14 6.28 -22.12
C ARG A 328 -4.24 7.25 -21.36
N ALA A 329 -3.20 6.75 -20.68
CA ALA A 329 -2.18 7.58 -20.03
C ALA A 329 -1.42 8.40 -21.06
N ILE A 330 -0.93 7.74 -22.11
CA ILE A 330 -0.12 8.36 -23.17
C ILE A 330 -0.92 9.47 -23.83
N ARG A 331 -2.15 9.19 -24.27
CA ARG A 331 -3.01 10.20 -24.89
C ARG A 331 -3.23 11.41 -24.00
N ARG A 332 -3.54 11.19 -22.71
CA ARG A 332 -3.73 12.32 -21.77
C ARG A 332 -2.48 13.14 -21.57
N ALA A 333 -1.33 12.50 -21.45
CA ALA A 333 -0.07 13.20 -21.28
C ALA A 333 0.34 13.95 -22.56
N GLN A 334 -0.10 13.51 -23.75
CA GLN A 334 0.06 14.24 -25.02
C GLN A 334 -0.88 15.45 -25.13
N ASP A 335 -2.12 15.30 -24.67
CA ASP A 335 -3.15 16.34 -24.73
C ASP A 335 -2.98 17.44 -23.68
N GLN A 336 -1.99 17.33 -22.79
CA GLN A 336 -1.82 18.23 -21.66
C GLN A 336 -1.00 19.46 -22.03
N GLU A 337 -1.65 20.62 -22.06
CA GLU A 337 -0.99 21.92 -22.15
C GLU A 337 -0.48 22.35 -20.77
N THR A 338 0.78 22.77 -20.67
CA THR A 338 1.36 23.30 -19.43
C THR A 338 1.71 24.77 -19.57
N ASN A 339 1.66 25.49 -18.46
CA ASN A 339 1.93 26.93 -18.41
C ASN A 339 3.36 27.23 -17.94
N LYS A 340 4.17 26.21 -17.64
CA LYS A 340 5.53 26.35 -17.10
C LYS A 340 6.47 25.32 -17.71
N ALA A 341 7.65 25.78 -18.12
CA ALA A 341 8.69 24.91 -18.66
C ALA A 341 9.08 23.74 -17.75
N SER A 342 9.05 23.92 -16.41
CA SER A 342 9.30 22.82 -15.47
C SER A 342 8.24 21.72 -15.52
N GLU A 343 6.98 22.11 -15.74
CA GLU A 343 5.86 21.17 -15.88
C GLU A 343 5.97 20.48 -17.25
N ASP A 344 6.28 21.20 -18.33
CA ASP A 344 6.54 20.61 -19.65
C ASP A 344 7.65 19.54 -19.62
N ILE A 345 8.76 19.82 -18.94
CA ILE A 345 9.86 18.85 -18.77
C ILE A 345 9.34 17.60 -18.05
N GLU A 346 8.53 17.78 -17.01
CA GLU A 346 7.93 16.69 -16.25
C GLU A 346 6.98 15.82 -17.11
N TYR A 347 6.10 16.44 -17.90
CA TYR A 347 5.16 15.73 -18.80
C TYR A 347 5.86 14.99 -19.94
N ASN A 348 6.84 15.62 -20.57
CA ASN A 348 7.66 14.95 -21.58
C ASN A 348 8.40 13.75 -20.98
N LEU A 349 8.89 13.93 -19.76
CA LEU A 349 9.54 12.88 -19.00
C LEU A 349 8.54 11.76 -18.68
N TYR A 350 7.26 12.01 -18.32
CA TYR A 350 6.21 10.99 -18.18
C TYR A 350 5.98 10.21 -19.48
N LEU A 351 5.77 10.92 -20.59
CA LEU A 351 5.50 10.34 -21.91
C LEU A 351 6.58 9.36 -22.34
N GLN A 352 7.85 9.73 -22.16
CA GLN A 352 8.97 8.87 -22.54
C GLN A 352 8.87 7.47 -21.92
N ASN A 353 8.51 7.35 -20.64
CA ASN A 353 8.46 6.04 -19.97
C ASN A 353 7.14 5.35 -20.10
N PHE A 354 6.03 6.06 -20.34
CA PHE A 354 4.82 5.35 -20.73
C PHE A 354 5.04 4.61 -22.05
N ASN A 355 5.74 5.24 -23.01
CA ASN A 355 6.13 4.57 -24.25
C ASN A 355 7.12 3.41 -24.01
N GLU A 356 8.11 3.61 -23.14
CA GLU A 356 9.07 2.55 -22.79
C GLU A 356 8.39 1.35 -22.11
N LEU A 357 7.52 1.62 -21.15
CA LEU A 357 6.75 0.60 -20.44
C LEU A 357 5.81 -0.14 -21.40
N LEU A 358 5.21 0.57 -22.37
CA LEU A 358 4.36 -0.03 -23.39
C LEU A 358 5.14 -1.04 -24.22
N GLN A 359 6.34 -0.67 -24.67
CA GLN A 359 7.23 -1.57 -25.41
C GLN A 359 7.61 -2.80 -24.57
N LEU A 360 7.95 -2.61 -23.29
CA LEU A 360 8.31 -3.71 -22.39
C LEU A 360 7.14 -4.68 -22.16
N ILE A 361 5.91 -4.17 -22.01
CA ILE A 361 4.72 -5.01 -21.85
C ILE A 361 4.42 -5.74 -23.16
N GLN A 362 4.57 -5.10 -24.33
CA GLN A 362 4.35 -5.72 -25.64
C GLN A 362 5.28 -6.91 -25.88
N VAL A 363 6.55 -6.82 -25.45
CA VAL A 363 7.53 -7.92 -25.59
C VAL A 363 7.49 -8.92 -24.42
N GLY A 364 6.57 -8.78 -23.47
CA GLY A 364 6.44 -9.66 -22.29
C GLY A 364 7.52 -9.46 -21.22
N GLY A 365 8.32 -8.40 -21.33
CA GLY A 365 9.38 -8.06 -20.38
C GLY A 365 8.89 -7.42 -19.08
N GLU A 366 7.64 -6.93 -19.04
CA GLU A 366 7.05 -6.25 -17.88
C GLU A 366 5.52 -6.44 -17.86
N THR A 367 4.88 -6.22 -16.71
CA THR A 367 3.41 -6.15 -16.58
C THR A 367 2.99 -5.06 -15.62
N LEU A 368 1.76 -4.57 -15.77
CA LEU A 368 1.12 -3.72 -14.76
C LEU A 368 0.36 -4.57 -13.75
N LYS A 369 0.32 -4.09 -12.50
CA LYS A 369 -0.58 -4.56 -11.45
C LYS A 369 -1.33 -3.36 -10.88
N MET A 370 -2.47 -3.63 -10.24
CA MET A 370 -3.22 -2.61 -9.51
C MET A 370 -2.84 -2.72 -8.04
N VAL A 371 -2.20 -1.69 -7.50
CA VAL A 371 -1.59 -1.73 -6.17
C VAL A 371 -2.24 -0.68 -5.26
N SER A 372 -2.60 -1.09 -4.05
CA SER A 372 -2.97 -0.20 -2.96
C SER A 372 -2.00 -0.37 -1.82
N ILE A 373 -1.46 0.74 -1.33
CA ILE A 373 -0.53 0.75 -0.19
C ILE A 373 -1.22 1.42 0.97
N ILE A 374 -1.49 0.63 2.00
CA ILE A 374 -2.25 1.07 3.16
C ILE A 374 -1.33 1.11 4.36
N PHE A 375 -1.22 2.29 4.93
CA PHE A 375 -0.49 2.54 6.16
C PHE A 375 -1.48 2.53 7.31
N THR A 376 -1.19 1.71 8.32
CA THR A 376 -2.01 1.58 9.51
C THR A 376 -1.23 2.12 10.71
N CYS A 377 -1.60 3.33 11.15
CA CYS A 377 -1.06 3.93 12.37
C CYS A 377 -1.92 3.51 13.56
N PHE A 378 -1.29 3.18 14.68
CA PHE A 378 -2.00 2.81 15.89
C PHE A 378 -1.31 3.33 17.15
N ALA A 379 -2.09 3.53 18.21
CA ALA A 379 -1.57 4.03 19.48
C ALA A 379 -2.50 3.74 20.65
N ASP A 380 -2.03 3.99 21.87
CA ASP A 380 -2.75 3.76 23.12
C ASP A 380 -3.50 5.02 23.59
N SER A 381 -3.21 6.16 22.96
CA SER A 381 -3.91 7.41 23.18
C SER A 381 -4.11 8.17 21.88
N LYS A 382 -5.12 9.06 21.86
CA LYS A 382 -5.37 9.91 20.69
C LYS A 382 -4.20 10.85 20.39
N LYS A 383 -3.55 11.38 21.42
CA LYS A 383 -2.40 12.30 21.31
C LYS A 383 -1.19 11.61 20.68
N GLU A 384 -0.91 10.38 21.11
CA GLU A 384 0.16 9.56 20.54
C GLU A 384 -0.16 9.18 19.09
N LEU A 385 -1.41 8.82 18.78
CA LEU A 385 -1.83 8.56 17.40
C LEU A 385 -1.57 9.78 16.50
N ASP A 386 -1.92 10.98 16.96
CA ASP A 386 -1.65 12.22 16.20
C ASP A 386 -0.16 12.43 15.94
N GLN A 387 0.71 12.08 16.90
CA GLN A 387 2.15 12.15 16.72
C GLN A 387 2.65 11.16 15.67
N VAL A 388 2.21 9.89 15.74
CA VAL A 388 2.57 8.85 14.75
C VAL A 388 2.12 9.27 13.35
N VAL A 389 0.89 9.77 13.23
CA VAL A 389 0.32 10.25 11.96
C VAL A 389 1.12 11.43 11.41
N SER A 390 1.48 12.40 12.26
CA SER A 390 2.29 13.55 11.87
C SER A 390 3.67 13.11 11.36
N ASN A 391 4.32 12.19 12.06
CA ASN A 391 5.62 11.64 11.66
C ASN A 391 5.54 10.95 10.29
N LEU A 392 4.56 10.07 10.09
CA LEU A 392 4.34 9.38 8.80
C LEU A 392 4.12 10.38 7.66
N LYS A 393 3.24 11.37 7.86
CA LYS A 393 2.93 12.38 6.83
C LYS A 393 4.15 13.23 6.50
N ASN A 394 4.93 13.63 7.49
CA ASN A 394 6.13 14.41 7.28
C ASN A 394 7.16 13.63 6.45
N GLU A 395 7.34 12.34 6.73
CA GLU A 395 8.22 11.47 5.91
C GLU A 395 7.69 11.29 4.49
N MET A 396 6.38 11.11 4.31
CA MET A 396 5.78 11.02 2.98
C MET A 396 5.98 12.31 2.16
N ILE A 397 5.75 13.46 2.77
CA ILE A 397 5.94 14.77 2.13
C ILE A 397 7.41 15.00 1.78
N ARG A 398 8.35 14.66 2.67
CA ARG A 398 9.80 14.74 2.41
C ARG A 398 10.20 13.92 1.18
N ASN A 399 9.59 12.76 1.00
CA ASN A 399 9.82 11.87 -0.14
C ASN A 399 8.90 12.17 -1.34
N ARG A 400 8.20 13.32 -1.35
CA ARG A 400 7.32 13.79 -2.44
C ARG A 400 6.10 12.90 -2.73
N PHE A 401 5.62 12.18 -1.73
CA PHE A 401 4.34 11.46 -1.79
C PHE A 401 3.20 12.38 -1.35
N THR A 402 2.04 12.23 -1.99
CA THR A 402 0.78 12.86 -1.54
C THR A 402 -0.06 11.85 -0.78
N VAL A 403 -0.44 12.19 0.45
CA VAL A 403 -1.15 11.31 1.37
C VAL A 403 -2.67 11.50 1.22
N ASN A 404 -3.42 10.40 1.27
CA ASN A 404 -4.86 10.41 1.44
C ASN A 404 -5.24 9.84 2.80
N ASP A 405 -5.88 10.69 3.60
CA ASP A 405 -6.29 10.42 4.98
C ASP A 405 -7.45 9.43 5.09
N LEU A 406 -8.05 9.02 3.96
CA LEU A 406 -9.22 8.16 3.93
C LEU A 406 -10.32 8.66 4.87
N THR A 407 -10.49 9.99 4.91
CA THR A 407 -11.50 10.65 5.73
C THR A 407 -12.87 10.06 5.41
N PHE A 408 -13.63 9.75 6.46
CA PHE A 408 -14.95 9.10 6.44
C PHE A 408 -14.95 7.64 5.93
N ARG A 409 -13.79 7.09 5.57
CA ARG A 409 -13.59 5.73 5.01
C ARG A 409 -12.81 4.79 5.93
N GLN A 410 -12.49 5.21 7.15
CA GLN A 410 -11.66 4.45 8.10
C GLN A 410 -12.17 3.02 8.36
N PHE A 411 -13.47 2.85 8.62
CA PHE A 411 -14.01 1.51 8.90
C PHE A 411 -14.15 0.65 7.64
N SER A 412 -14.44 1.27 6.49
CA SER A 412 -14.41 0.54 5.21
C SER A 412 -13.01 0.03 4.90
N THR A 413 -11.97 0.84 5.14
CA THR A 413 -10.57 0.42 4.94
C THR A 413 -10.20 -0.72 5.87
N TYR A 414 -10.56 -0.63 7.16
CA TYR A 414 -10.40 -1.73 8.11
C TYR A 414 -11.00 -3.03 7.60
N LYS A 415 -12.26 -3.01 7.15
CA LYS A 415 -12.94 -4.20 6.61
C LYS A 415 -12.26 -4.77 5.36
N CYS A 416 -11.65 -3.91 4.55
CA CYS A 416 -10.91 -4.36 3.38
C CYS A 416 -9.65 -5.09 3.79
N LEU A 417 -8.90 -4.57 4.77
CA LEU A 417 -7.65 -5.15 5.26
C LEU A 417 -7.77 -6.52 5.92
N LEU A 418 -8.98 -6.96 6.27
CA LEU A 418 -9.23 -8.32 6.72
C LEU A 418 -8.97 -9.35 5.60
N PHE A 419 -9.05 -10.65 5.93
CA PHE A 419 -8.87 -11.76 4.98
C PHE A 419 -10.01 -11.90 3.94
N ASN A 420 -10.64 -10.79 3.53
CA ASN A 420 -11.69 -10.74 2.52
C ASN A 420 -11.20 -10.07 1.23
N ASN A 421 -11.61 -10.61 0.06
CA ASN A 421 -11.21 -10.06 -1.25
C ASN A 421 -11.43 -8.54 -1.42
N ASN A 422 -10.54 -8.01 -2.26
CA ASN A 422 -10.27 -6.63 -2.66
C ASN A 422 -11.41 -5.84 -3.32
N ASP A 423 -12.65 -6.34 -3.34
CA ASP A 423 -13.72 -5.76 -4.18
C ASP A 423 -14.10 -4.30 -3.85
N LYS A 424 -13.62 -3.75 -2.72
CA LYS A 424 -14.03 -2.45 -2.19
C LYS A 424 -12.96 -1.35 -2.26
N LEU A 425 -11.78 -1.61 -2.80
CA LEU A 425 -10.68 -0.64 -2.83
C LEU A 425 -10.36 -0.05 -4.21
N LYS A 426 -11.18 -0.30 -5.24
CA LYS A 426 -10.94 0.19 -6.62
C LYS A 426 -10.60 1.69 -6.72
N ASN A 427 -11.06 2.51 -5.79
CA ASN A 427 -10.84 3.97 -5.79
C ASN A 427 -9.50 4.40 -5.16
N ILE A 428 -8.72 3.47 -4.60
CA ILE A 428 -7.41 3.72 -3.99
C ILE A 428 -6.31 2.80 -4.55
N GLU A 429 -6.64 2.05 -5.61
CA GLU A 429 -5.68 1.25 -6.36
C GLU A 429 -5.02 2.11 -7.42
N GLN A 430 -3.74 1.83 -7.71
CA GLN A 430 -2.95 2.56 -8.68
C GLN A 430 -2.20 1.59 -9.59
N GLU A 431 -2.08 1.95 -10.86
CA GLU A 431 -1.29 1.16 -11.80
C GLU A 431 0.19 1.24 -11.45
N MET A 432 0.84 0.08 -11.28
CA MET A 432 2.26 -0.02 -10.99
C MET A 432 2.92 -1.13 -11.80
N ALA A 433 4.09 -0.85 -12.37
CA ALA A 433 4.92 -1.87 -12.99
C ALA A 433 5.49 -2.84 -11.94
N THR A 434 5.69 -4.11 -12.30
CA THR A 434 6.19 -5.09 -11.32
C THR A 434 7.60 -4.79 -10.86
N ILE A 435 8.44 -4.16 -11.68
CA ILE A 435 9.75 -3.69 -11.23
C ILE A 435 9.67 -2.58 -10.18
N THR A 436 8.76 -1.61 -10.31
CA THR A 436 8.56 -0.56 -9.29
C THR A 436 8.04 -1.13 -7.99
N LEU A 437 7.14 -2.11 -8.08
CA LEU A 437 6.64 -2.84 -6.92
C LEU A 437 7.76 -3.64 -6.26
N ALA A 438 8.64 -4.27 -7.04
CA ALA A 438 9.80 -4.98 -6.51
C ALA A 438 10.79 -4.03 -5.81
N CYS A 439 11.02 -2.84 -6.37
CA CYS A 439 11.83 -1.78 -5.73
C CYS A 439 11.23 -1.27 -4.41
N SER A 440 9.95 -1.54 -4.12
CA SER A 440 9.35 -1.18 -2.83
C SER A 440 9.84 -2.08 -1.70
N TRP A 441 10.44 -3.24 -2.02
CA TRP A 441 10.88 -4.18 -1.02
C TRP A 441 11.97 -3.58 -0.13
N PRO A 442 11.75 -3.48 1.19
CA PRO A 442 12.75 -2.97 2.13
C PRO A 442 13.83 -3.97 2.46
#